data_AF-A0A352NS11-F1
#
_entry.id   AF-A0A352NS11-F1
#
_cell.length_a   1.000
_cell.length_b   1.000
_cell.length_c   1.000
_cell.angle_alpha   90.00
_cell.angle_beta   90.00
_cell.angle_gamma   90.00
#
_symmetry.space_group_name_H-M   'P 1'
#
loop_
_entity.id
_entity.type
_entity.pdbx_description
1 polymer ?
#
loop_
_entity_poly.entity_id
_entity_poly.type
_entity_poly.pdbx_seq_one_letter_code
_entity_poly.pdbx_strand_id
1 'polypeptide(L)'
;MSLISEREIEEIRNINEKKKVKLPDGTFVPALGQGTWYLGENASNMECEIRTLRLEIEFGMTFIDTAEMYGDGKAERLVGKAISEIRDKIFLVLKVYPHNAGAKNIFTKAYQKTH
;
A
#
# COMPACT_ATOMS: atom_id res chain seq x y z
N MET A 1 9.61 20.79 3.79
CA MET A 1 11.01 20.58 3.35
C MET A 1 11.26 19.09 3.38
N SER A 2 11.48 18.45 2.23
CA SER A 2 11.91 17.04 2.22
C SER A 2 13.27 16.95 2.90
N LEU A 3 13.43 16.03 3.85
CA LEU A 3 14.72 15.75 4.51
C LEU A 3 15.69 15.01 3.58
N ILE A 4 15.27 14.67 2.37
CA ILE A 4 15.95 13.79 1.43
C ILE A 4 15.97 14.47 0.05
N SER A 5 17.14 14.53 -0.57
CA SER A 5 17.34 15.12 -1.89
C SER A 5 16.78 14.23 -3.01
N GLU A 6 16.47 14.81 -4.17
CA GLU A 6 16.02 14.06 -5.35
C GLU A 6 17.01 12.97 -5.78
N ARG A 7 18.32 13.26 -5.63
CA ARG A 7 19.38 12.29 -5.90
C ARG A 7 19.31 11.08 -4.98
N GLU A 8 19.11 11.30 -3.68
CA GLU A 8 18.97 10.21 -2.71
C GLU A 8 17.70 9.38 -2.97
N ILE A 9 16.57 10.03 -3.33
CA ILE A 9 15.34 9.33 -3.73
C ILE A 9 15.62 8.41 -4.93
N GLU A 10 16.29 8.93 -5.95
CA GLU A 10 16.62 8.18 -7.16
C GLU A 10 17.59 7.02 -6.87
N GLU A 11 18.60 7.23 -6.02
CA GLU A 11 19.51 6.17 -5.58
C GLU A 11 18.77 5.05 -4.84
N ILE A 12 17.88 5.38 -3.90
CA ILE A 12 17.06 4.40 -3.16
C ILE A 12 16.12 3.67 -4.12
N ARG A 13 15.43 4.40 -5.01
CA ARG A 13 14.55 3.81 -6.03
C ARG A 13 15.28 2.78 -6.88
N ASN A 14 16.45 3.13 -7.40
CA ASN A 14 17.28 2.22 -8.20
C ASN A 14 17.68 0.94 -7.44
N ILE A 15 17.91 1.02 -6.13
CA ILE A 15 18.19 -0.15 -5.29
C ILE A 15 16.95 -1.05 -5.17
N ASN A 16 15.79 -0.45 -4.88
CA ASN A 16 14.54 -1.18 -4.69
C ASN A 16 14.04 -1.80 -6.01
N GLU A 17 14.19 -1.11 -7.13
CA GLU A 17 13.82 -1.63 -8.45
C GLU A 17 14.67 -2.83 -8.89
N LYS A 18 15.93 -2.93 -8.44
CA LYS A 18 16.79 -4.08 -8.73
C LYS A 18 16.47 -5.31 -7.88
N LYS A 19 15.92 -5.11 -6.67
CA LYS A 19 15.59 -6.19 -5.73
C LYS A 19 14.11 -6.55 -5.82
N LYS A 20 13.80 -7.59 -6.59
CA LYS A 20 12.43 -8.07 -6.79
C LYS A 20 12.26 -9.53 -6.36
N VAL A 21 11.02 -9.87 -6.01
CA VAL A 21 10.57 -11.24 -5.75
C VAL A 21 9.66 -11.66 -6.89
N LYS A 22 9.89 -12.86 -7.44
CA LYS A 22 9.03 -13.48 -8.45
C LYS A 22 7.94 -14.30 -7.76
N LEU A 23 6.69 -13.97 -8.04
CA LEU A 23 5.52 -14.73 -7.60
C LEU A 23 5.32 -15.97 -8.49
N PRO A 24 4.53 -16.98 -8.02
CA PRO A 24 4.33 -18.22 -8.79
C PRO A 24 3.72 -18.03 -10.18
N ASP A 25 2.93 -16.97 -10.38
CA ASP A 25 2.33 -16.58 -11.66
C ASP A 25 3.32 -15.90 -12.62
N GLY A 26 4.56 -15.65 -12.18
CA GLY A 26 5.59 -14.96 -12.92
C GLY A 26 5.67 -13.45 -12.69
N THR A 27 4.72 -12.86 -11.95
CA THR A 27 4.72 -11.44 -11.62
C THR A 27 5.92 -11.09 -10.73
N PHE A 28 6.57 -9.97 -11.00
CA PHE A 28 7.64 -9.44 -10.15
C PHE A 28 7.13 -8.28 -9.31
N VAL A 29 7.38 -8.35 -8.00
CA VAL A 29 7.09 -7.28 -7.04
C VAL A 29 8.38 -6.82 -6.37
N PRO A 30 8.49 -5.56 -5.90
CA PRO A 30 9.61 -5.13 -5.07
C PRO A 30 9.78 -6.05 -3.86
N ALA A 31 11.03 -6.36 -3.50
CA ALA A 31 11.34 -7.19 -2.33
C ALA A 31 11.05 -6.48 -1.00
N LEU A 32 10.89 -5.15 -1.03
CA LEU A 32 10.48 -4.32 0.09
C LEU A 32 9.13 -3.68 -0.23
N GLY A 33 8.14 -3.92 0.63
CA GLY A 33 6.79 -3.39 0.52
C GLY A 33 6.39 -2.56 1.73
N GLN A 34 5.15 -2.07 1.72
CA GLN A 34 4.58 -1.19 2.74
C GLN A 34 3.51 -1.94 3.53
N GLY A 35 3.68 -2.02 4.86
CA GLY A 35 2.67 -2.57 5.77
C GLY A 35 1.79 -1.48 6.37
N THR A 36 0.49 -1.74 6.50
CA THR A 36 -0.48 -0.68 6.87
C THR A 36 -1.26 -0.93 8.16
N TRP A 37 -0.93 -1.99 8.91
CA TRP A 37 -1.51 -2.21 10.24
C TRP A 37 -1.19 -1.00 11.17
N TYR A 38 -2.17 -0.59 11.99
CA TYR A 38 -2.20 0.65 12.79
C TYR A 38 -2.37 1.98 12.03
N LEU A 39 -2.33 2.01 10.69
CA LEU A 39 -2.54 3.26 9.96
C LEU A 39 -4.02 3.64 9.88
N GLY A 40 -4.29 4.95 9.83
CA GLY A 40 -5.64 5.52 9.69
C GLY A 40 -6.47 5.49 10.97
N GLU A 41 -5.92 5.01 12.09
CA GLU A 41 -6.63 4.92 13.37
C GLU A 41 -6.80 6.28 14.05
N ASN A 42 -5.82 7.17 13.89
CA ASN A 42 -5.82 8.52 14.43
C ASN A 42 -5.91 9.57 13.32
N ALA A 43 -6.97 10.38 13.34
CA ALA A 43 -7.21 11.43 12.36
C ALA A 43 -6.08 12.48 12.31
N SER A 44 -5.42 12.79 13.44
CA SER A 44 -4.31 13.76 13.44
C SER A 44 -3.08 13.28 12.69
N ASN A 45 -2.94 11.96 12.48
CA ASN A 45 -1.79 11.36 11.81
C ASN A 45 -2.03 11.13 10.32
N MET A 46 -3.29 11.21 9.86
CA MET A 46 -3.69 10.79 8.51
C MET A 46 -2.87 11.44 7.40
N GLU A 47 -2.62 12.74 7.46
CA GLU A 47 -1.82 13.42 6.44
C GLU A 47 -0.36 12.96 6.44
N CYS A 48 0.19 12.70 7.63
CA CYS A 48 1.55 12.19 7.76
C CYS A 48 1.66 10.79 7.18
N GLU A 49 0.71 9.91 7.52
CA GLU A 49 0.63 8.54 7.02
C GLU A 49 0.48 8.50 5.49
N ILE A 50 -0.37 9.35 4.91
CA ILE A 50 -0.51 9.48 3.44
C ILE A 50 0.80 9.95 2.81
N ARG A 51 1.47 10.95 3.39
CA ARG A 51 2.77 11.43 2.89
C ARG A 51 3.83 10.34 2.97
N THR A 52 3.86 9.55 4.03
CA THR A 52 4.79 8.42 4.19
C THR A 52 4.57 7.38 3.11
N LEU A 53 3.34 6.92 2.88
CA LEU A 53 3.04 5.95 1.82
C LEU A 53 3.47 6.46 0.44
N ARG A 54 3.21 7.74 0.15
CA ARG A 54 3.60 8.37 -1.12
C ARG A 54 5.12 8.48 -1.28
N LEU A 55 5.83 8.86 -0.22
CA LEU A 55 7.29 8.92 -0.22
C LEU A 55 7.92 7.54 -0.43
N GLU A 56 7.39 6.52 0.23
CA GLU A 56 7.84 5.13 0.05
C GLU A 56 7.57 4.63 -1.39
N ILE A 57 6.47 5.07 -2.03
CA ILE A 57 6.23 4.80 -3.45
C ILE A 57 7.28 5.49 -4.32
N GLU A 58 7.68 6.73 -4.00
CA GLU A 58 8.76 7.42 -4.71
C GLU A 58 10.11 6.68 -4.58
N PHE A 59 10.32 5.96 -3.49
CA PHE A 59 11.44 5.03 -3.30
C PHE A 59 11.30 3.69 -4.03
N GLY A 60 10.24 3.48 -4.82
CA GLY A 60 10.02 2.24 -5.59
C GLY A 60 9.36 1.11 -4.79
N MET A 61 8.86 1.37 -3.57
CA MET A 61 8.13 0.38 -2.77
C MET A 61 6.66 0.33 -3.20
N THR A 62 6.39 -0.27 -4.36
CA THR A 62 5.04 -0.31 -4.97
C THR A 62 4.17 -1.51 -4.56
N PHE A 63 4.64 -2.35 -3.64
CA PHE A 63 3.86 -3.42 -3.03
C PHE A 63 3.25 -2.93 -1.71
N ILE A 64 1.92 -2.88 -1.59
CA ILE A 64 1.23 -2.40 -0.38
C ILE A 64 0.36 -3.51 0.18
N ASP A 65 0.53 -3.79 1.47
CA ASP A 65 -0.23 -4.77 2.23
C ASP A 65 -1.25 -4.09 3.14
N THR A 66 -2.52 -4.46 2.99
CA THR A 66 -3.61 -3.99 3.86
C THR A 66 -4.67 -5.07 4.09
N ALA A 67 -5.70 -4.78 4.89
CA ALA A 67 -6.76 -5.72 5.24
C ALA A 67 -8.01 -5.02 5.77
N GLU A 68 -9.18 -5.67 5.64
CA GLU A 68 -10.41 -5.14 6.24
C GLU A 68 -10.34 -5.08 7.78
N MET A 69 -9.54 -5.96 8.37
CA MET A 69 -9.27 -6.00 9.81
C MET A 69 -8.54 -4.73 10.29
N TYR A 70 -7.82 -4.04 9.41
CA TYR A 70 -6.92 -2.95 9.80
C TYR A 70 -7.69 -1.67 10.12
N GLY A 71 -7.90 -1.45 11.43
CA GLY A 71 -8.73 -0.37 11.94
C GLY A 71 -10.17 -0.41 11.44
N ASP A 72 -10.75 -1.59 11.20
CA ASP A 72 -12.07 -1.77 10.58
C ASP A 72 -12.19 -1.02 9.22
N GLY A 73 -11.21 -1.31 8.35
CA GLY A 73 -11.06 -0.71 7.02
C GLY A 73 -10.56 0.73 7.00
N LYS A 74 -10.11 1.29 8.14
CA LYS A 74 -9.50 2.64 8.16
C LYS A 74 -8.20 2.67 7.36
N ALA A 75 -7.37 1.63 7.47
CA ALA A 75 -6.13 1.53 6.69
C ALA A 75 -6.43 1.45 5.19
N GLU A 76 -7.42 0.65 4.77
CA GLU A 76 -7.84 0.54 3.36
C GLU A 76 -8.24 1.91 2.78
N ARG A 77 -9.07 2.67 3.52
CA ARG A 77 -9.48 4.03 3.12
C ARG A 77 -8.30 4.99 3.03
N LEU A 78 -7.33 4.87 3.92
CA LEU A 78 -6.12 5.70 3.91
C LEU A 78 -5.23 5.37 2.70
N VAL A 79 -5.04 4.08 2.41
CA VAL A 79 -4.32 3.60 1.22
C VAL A 79 -5.00 4.09 -0.05
N GLY A 80 -6.33 3.97 -0.15
CA GLY A 80 -7.11 4.47 -1.30
C GLY A 80 -6.85 5.95 -1.58
N LYS A 81 -6.84 6.79 -0.53
CA LYS A 81 -6.48 8.22 -0.65
C LYS A 81 -5.03 8.44 -1.09
N ALA A 82 -4.11 7.59 -0.63
CA ALA A 82 -2.69 7.71 -0.97
C ALA A 82 -2.43 7.41 -2.45
N ILE A 83 -3.15 6.44 -3.03
CA ILE A 83 -2.84 5.85 -4.35
C ILE A 83 -3.82 6.22 -5.48
N SER A 84 -4.85 7.03 -5.23
CA SER A 84 -5.95 7.28 -6.20
C SER A 84 -5.47 7.62 -7.62
N GLU A 85 -4.45 8.48 -7.74
CA GLU A 85 -3.93 8.96 -9.03
C GLU A 85 -2.91 8.01 -9.68
N ILE A 86 -2.50 6.96 -8.98
CA ILE A 86 -1.39 6.08 -9.37
C ILE A 86 -1.72 4.61 -9.18
N ARG A 87 -3.01 4.26 -9.10
CA ARG A 87 -3.49 2.90 -8.80
C ARG A 87 -2.82 1.85 -9.69
N ASP A 88 -2.66 2.13 -10.98
CA ASP A 88 -2.07 1.21 -11.96
C ASP A 88 -0.59 0.87 -11.70
N LYS A 89 0.10 1.67 -10.88
CA LYS A 89 1.50 1.46 -10.50
C LYS A 89 1.66 0.60 -9.24
N ILE A 90 0.56 0.27 -8.55
CA ILE A 90 0.57 -0.35 -7.23
C ILE A 90 0.15 -1.82 -7.30
N PHE A 91 0.99 -2.68 -6.74
CA PHE A 91 0.62 -4.05 -6.41
C PHE A 91 -0.03 -4.06 -5.01
N LEU A 92 -1.36 -4.02 -4.98
CA LEU A 92 -2.14 -3.91 -3.75
C LEU A 92 -2.61 -5.29 -3.28
N VAL A 93 -2.27 -5.64 -2.04
CA VAL A 93 -2.74 -6.86 -1.36
C VAL A 93 -3.79 -6.50 -0.32
N LEU A 94 -4.93 -7.19 -0.41
CA LEU A 94 -6.05 -7.08 0.52
C LEU A 94 -6.28 -8.43 1.21
N LYS A 95 -6.81 -8.38 2.43
CA LYS A 95 -7.21 -9.58 3.19
C LYS A 95 -8.62 -9.41 3.70
N VAL A 96 -9.38 -10.49 3.59
CA VAL A 96 -10.78 -10.59 4.02
C VAL A 96 -10.84 -11.55 5.21
N TYR A 97 -11.64 -11.22 6.22
CA TYR A 97 -11.92 -12.11 7.34
C TYR A 97 -12.52 -13.43 6.84
N PRO A 98 -12.24 -14.56 7.51
CA PRO A 98 -12.79 -15.86 7.11
C PRO A 98 -14.31 -15.87 6.99
N HIS A 99 -15.03 -15.18 7.89
CA HIS A 99 -16.50 -15.10 7.86
C HIS A 99 -17.05 -14.24 6.71
N ASN A 100 -16.20 -13.43 6.06
CA ASN A 100 -16.51 -12.62 4.88
C ASN A 100 -16.01 -13.25 3.57
N ALA A 101 -15.33 -14.39 3.61
CA ALA A 101 -14.71 -15.03 2.44
C ALA A 101 -15.71 -15.75 1.49
N GLY A 102 -17.01 -15.64 1.75
CA GLY A 102 -18.05 -16.17 0.85
C GLY A 102 -18.27 -15.28 -0.38
N ALA A 103 -18.75 -15.88 -1.47
CA ALA A 103 -18.97 -15.18 -2.75
C ALA A 103 -19.85 -13.91 -2.66
N LYS A 104 -20.77 -13.87 -1.68
CA LYS A 104 -21.64 -12.70 -1.44
C LYS A 104 -20.90 -11.50 -0.85
N ASN A 105 -19.84 -11.72 -0.08
CA ASN A 105 -19.22 -10.71 0.78
C ASN A 105 -17.79 -10.33 0.33
N ILE A 106 -17.08 -11.25 -0.35
CA ILE A 106 -15.64 -11.08 -0.64
C ILE A 106 -15.32 -9.80 -1.45
N PHE A 107 -16.18 -9.44 -2.41
CA PHE A 107 -15.96 -8.28 -3.28
C PHE A 107 -16.37 -6.95 -2.63
N THR A 108 -17.27 -6.96 -1.65
CA THR A 108 -17.74 -5.73 -1.00
C THR A 108 -16.89 -5.37 0.22
N LYS A 109 -16.30 -6.37 0.89
CA LYS A 109 -15.62 -6.16 2.17
C LYS A 109 -14.22 -5.57 2.07
N ALA A 110 -13.47 -5.86 1.01
CA ALA A 110 -12.09 -5.36 0.84
C ALA A 110 -11.92 -4.38 -0.34
N TYR A 111 -12.52 -4.68 -1.50
CA TYR A 111 -12.18 -3.98 -2.75
C TYR A 111 -12.66 -2.53 -2.82
N GLN A 112 -13.85 -2.23 -2.29
CA GLN A 112 -14.50 -0.92 -2.45
C GLN A 112 -13.84 0.22 -1.66
N LYS A 113 -13.03 -0.10 -0.65
CA LYS A 113 -12.49 0.91 0.27
C LYS A 113 -11.16 1.51 -0.21
N THR A 114 -10.55 0.93 -1.24
CA THR A 114 -9.26 1.34 -1.80
C THR A 114 -9.38 2.02 -3.17
N HIS A 115 -10.61 2.29 -3.63
CA HIS A 115 -10.95 2.99 -4.87
C HIS A 115 -11.85 4.19 -4.52
#